data_AF-A0A552K1P3-F1
#
_entry.id   AF-A0A552K1P3-F1
#
_cell.length_a   1.000
_cell.length_b   1.000
_cell.length_c   1.000
_cell.angle_alpha   90.00
_cell.angle_beta   90.00
_cell.angle_gamma   90.00
#
_symmetry.space_group_name_H-M   'P 1'
#
loop_
_entity.id
_entity.type
_entity.pdbx_description
1 polymer ?
#
loop_
_entity_poly.entity_id
_entity_poly.type
_entity_poly.pdbx_seq_one_letter_code
_entity_poly.pdbx_strand_id
1 'polypeptide(L)' 'TIQYTSSLDALIAVAKRLSVYENQHKMDSEDFYKEYNQGTLSDDLIFIEWANDYRHYLALRQELEQRLNHAA' A
#
# COMPACT_ATOMS: atom_id res chain seq x y z
N THR A 1 -19.66 -10.79 -14.12
CA THR A 1 -18.43 -10.97 -13.32
C THR A 1 -17.68 -9.65 -13.37
N ILE A 2 -17.58 -8.91 -12.26
CA ILE A 2 -16.74 -7.71 -12.25
C ILE A 2 -15.31 -8.21 -12.32
N GLN A 3 -14.74 -8.18 -13.52
CA GLN A 3 -13.33 -8.50 -13.72
C GLN A 3 -12.53 -7.33 -13.14
N TYR A 4 -11.99 -7.57 -11.96
CA TYR A 4 -11.09 -6.67 -11.26
C TYR A 4 -9.68 -6.75 -11.91
N THR A 5 -9.56 -6.40 -13.20
CA THR A 5 -8.30 -6.50 -13.98
C THR A 5 -7.62 -5.16 -14.25
N SER A 6 -7.96 -4.10 -13.50
CA SER A 6 -7.37 -2.77 -13.66
C SER A 6 -6.48 -2.37 -12.49
N SER A 7 -5.56 -1.41 -12.71
CA SER A 7 -4.69 -0.85 -11.67
C SER A 7 -5.48 -0.28 -10.48
N LEU A 8 -6.74 0.15 -10.70
CA LEU A 8 -7.67 0.57 -9.66
C LEU A 8 -8.08 -0.60 -8.74
N ASP A 9 -8.31 -1.76 -9.32
CA ASP A 9 -8.72 -2.94 -8.57
C ASP A 9 -7.57 -3.48 -7.72
N ALA A 10 -6.35 -3.45 -8.27
CA ALA A 10 -5.13 -3.73 -7.54
C ALA A 10 -4.96 -2.72 -6.38
N LEU A 11 -5.19 -1.43 -6.63
CA LEU A 11 -5.12 -0.39 -5.59
C LEU A 11 -6.09 -0.68 -4.44
N ILE A 12 -7.35 -1.01 -4.76
CA ILE A 12 -8.37 -1.35 -3.76
C ILE A 12 -7.98 -2.60 -2.97
N ALA A 13 -7.46 -3.64 -3.64
CA ALA A 13 -7.05 -4.87 -2.98
C ALA A 13 -5.87 -4.64 -2.01
N VAL A 14 -4.87 -3.86 -2.43
CA VAL A 14 -3.73 -3.51 -1.58
C VAL A 14 -4.17 -2.63 -0.41
N ALA A 15 -5.02 -1.62 -0.65
CA ALA A 15 -5.54 -0.74 0.40
C ALA A 15 -6.31 -1.51 1.49
N LYS A 16 -7.05 -2.56 1.11
CA LYS A 16 -7.71 -3.45 2.08
C LYS A 16 -6.74 -4.28 2.91
N ARG A 17 -5.59 -4.68 2.34
CA ARG A 17 -4.55 -5.39 3.11
C ARG A 17 -3.86 -4.43 4.08
N LEU A 18 -3.52 -3.23 3.61
CA LEU A 18 -2.96 -2.18 4.45
C LEU A 18 -3.86 -1.87 5.65
N SER A 19 -5.17 -1.73 5.45
CA SER A 19 -6.09 -1.47 6.55
C SER A 19 -6.13 -2.59 7.60
N VAL A 20 -5.82 -3.84 7.23
CA VAL A 20 -5.70 -4.94 8.21
C VAL A 20 -4.47 -4.72 9.10
N TYR A 21 -3.31 -4.45 8.49
CA TYR A 21 -2.09 -4.18 9.24
C TYR A 21 -2.24 -2.96 10.15
N GLU A 22 -2.81 -1.87 9.62
CA GLU A 22 -3.05 -0.63 10.36
C GLU A 22 -3.94 -0.85 11.58
N ASN A 23 -5.02 -1.62 11.41
CA ASN A 23 -5.93 -1.93 12.51
C ASN A 23 -5.31 -2.85 13.57
N GLN A 24 -4.44 -3.78 13.16
CA GLN A 24 -3.74 -4.71 14.04
C GLN A 24 -2.68 -3.98 14.88
N HIS A 25 -1.91 -3.10 14.26
CA HIS A 25 -0.79 -2.40 14.90
C HIS A 25 -1.14 -1.02 15.45
N LYS A 26 -2.36 -0.52 15.19
CA LYS A 26 -2.82 0.83 15.58
C LYS A 26 -1.88 1.93 15.09
N MET A 27 -1.38 1.76 13.87
CA MET A 27 -0.39 2.62 13.23
C MET A 27 -0.72 2.70 11.75
N ASP A 28 -0.77 3.90 11.19
CA ASP A 28 -1.07 4.10 9.78
C ASP A 28 0.14 3.66 8.93
N SER A 29 -0.11 3.19 7.70
CA SER A 29 0.97 2.63 6.86
C SER A 29 2.06 3.65 6.50
N GLU A 30 1.74 4.94 6.49
CA GLU A 30 2.71 6.01 6.27
C GLU A 30 3.72 6.13 7.42
N ASP A 31 3.22 6.15 8.67
CA ASP A 31 4.05 6.21 9.87
C ASP A 31 4.87 4.93 10.02
N PHE A 32 4.22 3.77 9.83
CA PHE A 32 4.90 2.47 9.79
C PHE A 32 6.06 2.47 8.78
N TYR A 33 5.82 2.92 7.55
CA TYR A 33 6.84 2.90 6.50
C TYR A 33 8.00 3.84 6.81
N LYS A 34 7.73 4.99 7.46
CA LYS A 34 8.77 5.90 7.93
C LYS A 34 9.65 5.26 8.99
N GLU A 35 9.07 4.60 9.98
CA GLU A 35 9.80 3.87 11.03
C GLU A 35 10.57 2.66 10.46
N TYR A 36 9.94 1.89 9.58
CA TYR A 36 10.55 0.75 8.89
C TYR A 36 11.82 1.17 8.13
N ASN A 37 11.77 2.28 7.38
CA ASN A 37 12.92 2.80 6.65
C ASN A 37 14.03 3.36 7.56
N GLN A 38 13.72 3.69 8.81
CA GLN A 38 14.72 4.09 9.80
C GLN A 38 15.41 2.89 10.46
N GLY A 39 14.96 1.66 10.18
CA GLY A 39 15.49 0.44 10.79
C GLY A 39 15.12 0.31 12.27
N THR A 40 14.06 0.99 12.72
CA THR A 40 13.60 0.94 14.12
C THR A 40 12.66 -0.22 14.40
N LEU A 41 12.14 -0.86 13.35
CA LEU A 41 11.23 -1.99 13.44
C LEU A 41 11.96 -3.32 13.30
N SER A 42 11.37 -4.36 13.88
CA SER A 42 11.85 -5.74 13.80
C SER A 42 11.87 -6.24 12.34
N ASP A 43 12.72 -7.21 12.04
CA ASP A 43 12.75 -7.93 10.76
C ASP A 43 11.65 -9.00 10.66
N ASP A 44 10.54 -8.84 11.38
CA ASP A 44 9.42 -9.76 11.31
C ASP A 44 8.82 -9.77 9.91
N LEU A 45 8.45 -10.97 9.44
CA LEU A 45 7.89 -11.16 8.10
C LEU A 45 6.69 -10.25 7.84
N ILE A 46 5.88 -9.98 8.86
CA ILE A 46 4.73 -9.09 8.79
C ILE A 46 5.11 -7.66 8.39
N PHE A 47 6.23 -7.13 8.91
CA PHE A 47 6.69 -5.78 8.60
C PHE A 47 7.30 -5.72 7.20
N ILE A 48 7.99 -6.79 6.77
CA ILE A 48 8.48 -6.91 5.40
C ILE A 48 7.31 -6.92 4.39
N GLU A 49 6.27 -7.72 4.67
CA GLU A 49 5.07 -7.79 3.83
C GLU A 49 4.32 -6.46 3.80
N TRP A 50 4.12 -5.82 4.96
CA TRP A 50 3.45 -4.53 5.07
C TRP A 50 4.21 -3.44 4.29
N ALA A 51 5.54 -3.38 4.41
CA ALA A 51 6.35 -2.41 3.68
C ALA A 51 6.26 -2.62 2.16
N ASN A 52 6.23 -3.88 1.72
CA ASN A 52 6.10 -4.20 0.30
C ASN A 52 4.71 -3.83 -0.25
N ASP A 53 3.64 -4.14 0.50
CA ASP A 53 2.28 -3.76 0.13
C ASP A 53 2.12 -2.24 0.09
N TYR A 54 2.70 -1.50 1.03
CA TYR A 54 2.59 -0.04 1.05
C TYR A 54 3.33 0.59 -0.13
N ARG A 55 4.54 0.09 -0.45
CA ARG A 55 5.27 0.53 -1.65
C ARG A 55 4.49 0.24 -2.93
N HIS A 56 3.83 -0.92 -3.02
CA HIS A 56 3.01 -1.27 -4.17
C HIS A 56 1.78 -0.36 -4.29
N TYR A 57 1.13 -0.03 -3.17
CA TYR A 57 0.04 0.94 -3.13
C TYR A 57 0.46 2.31 -3.68
N LEU A 58 1.63 2.82 -3.27
CA LEU A 58 2.14 4.11 -3.77
C LEU A 58 2.37 4.10 -5.28
N ALA A 59 2.95 3.02 -5.81
CA ALA A 59 3.19 2.86 -7.25
C ALA A 59 1.87 2.85 -8.04
N LEU A 60 0.88 2.08 -7.57
CA LEU A 60 -0.45 2.01 -8.20
C LEU A 60 -1.17 3.36 -8.15
N ARG A 61 -1.08 4.08 -7.02
CA ARG A 61 -1.68 5.41 -6.88
C ARG A 61 -1.05 6.39 -7.88
N GLN A 62 0.28 6.41 -7.98
CA GLN A 62 1.00 7.26 -8.92
C GLN A 62 0.65 6.94 -10.39
N GLU A 63 0.56 5.66 -10.75
CA GLU A 63 0.16 5.24 -12.09
C GLU A 63 -1.24 5.77 -12.46
N LEU A 64 -2.20 5.65 -11.52
CA LEU A 64 -3.57 6.12 -11.73
C LEU A 64 -3.64 7.64 -11.82
N GLU A 65 -2.93 8.37 -10.97
CA GLU A 65 -2.82 9.83 -11.03
C GLU A 65 -2.26 10.31 -12.37
N GLN A 66 -1.21 9.65 -12.87
CA GLN A 66 -0.65 9.96 -14.19
C GLN A 66 -1.66 9.73 -15.31
N ARG A 67 -2.38 8.62 -15.28
CA ARG A 67 -3.41 8.33 -16.29
C ARG A 67 -4.55 9.34 -16.26
N LEU A 68 -4.96 9.78 -15.08
CA LEU A 68 -6.01 10.78 -14.91
C LEU A 68 -5.58 12.16 -15.46
N ASN A 69 -4.33 12.57 -15.19
CA ASN A 69 -3.78 13.84 -15.71
C ASN A 69 -3.64 13.87 -17.23
N HIS A 70 -3.42 12.72 -17.89
CA HIS A 70 -3.38 12.64 -19.36
C HIS A 70 -4.77 12.59 -20.02
N ALA A 71 -5.81 12.31 -19.25
CA ALA A 71 -7.19 12.24 -19.74
C ALA A 71 -7.97 13.57 -19.58
N ALA A 72 -7.40 14.54 -18.86
CA ALA A 72 -7.93 15.88 -18.63
C ALA A 72 -7.45 16.87 -19.71
#